data_AF-A0A7L9C7E2-F1
#
_entry.id   AF-A0A7L9C7E2-F1
#
_cell.length_a   1.000
_cell.length_b   1.000
_cell.length_c   1.000
_cell.angle_alpha   90.00
_cell.angle_beta   90.00
_cell.angle_gamma   90.00
#
_symmetry.space_group_name_H-M   'P 1'
#
loop_
_entity.id
_entity.type
_entity.pdbx_description
1 polymer ?
#
loop_
_entity_poly.entity_id
_entity_poly.type
_entity_poly.pdbx_seq_one_letter_code
_entity_poly.pdbx_strand_id
1 'polypeptide(L)' 'MKTLEELIKQLPRELQEEVKDFTEFLLEKKKRKNGKILRQDWAGALEKYRDKYTSLELQKKALEWRGD' A
#
# COMPACT_ATOMS: atom_id res chain seq x y z
N MET A 1 13.83 16.74 -30.52
CA MET A 1 13.48 16.84 -29.09
C MET A 1 14.78 16.81 -28.31
N LYS A 2 14.98 17.74 -27.37
CA LYS A 2 16.15 17.68 -26.47
C LYS A 2 16.00 16.51 -25.50
N THR A 3 17.09 15.82 -25.18
CA THR A 3 17.07 14.76 -24.17
C THR A 3 16.97 15.35 -22.76
N LEU A 4 16.50 14.57 -21.78
CA LEU A 4 16.41 15.02 -20.39
C LEU A 4 17.78 15.47 -19.85
N GLU A 5 18.84 14.76 -20.22
CA GLU A 5 20.22 15.09 -19.85
C GLU A 5 20.68 16.45 -20.41
N GLU A 6 20.29 16.80 -21.64
CA GLU A 6 20.62 18.10 -22.25
C GLU A 6 19.91 19.27 -21.56
N LEU A 7 18.68 19.04 -21.09
CA LEU A 7 17.91 20.03 -20.33
C LEU A 7 18.51 20.24 -18.94
N ILE A 8 18.94 19.16 -18.28
CA ILE A 8 19.59 19.22 -16.96
C ILE A 8 20.92 19.97 -17.05
N LYS A 9 21.71 19.74 -18.11
CA LYS A 9 22.98 20.46 -18.34
C LYS A 9 22.80 21.96 -18.59
N GLN A 10 21.62 22.41 -19.04
CA GLN A 10 21.30 23.83 -19.25
C GLN A 10 20.85 24.53 -17.96
N LEU A 11 20.59 23.79 -16.88
CA LEU A 11 20.14 24.37 -15.61
C LEU A 11 21.32 24.98 -14.83
N PRO A 12 21.09 26.11 -14.13
CA PRO A 12 21.96 26.60 -13.06
C PRO A 12 22.19 25.53 -11.98
N ARG A 13 23.34 25.60 -11.30
CA ARG A 13 23.76 24.60 -10.30
C ARG A 13 22.74 24.37 -9.18
N GLU A 14 22.09 25.44 -8.69
CA GLU A 14 21.03 25.34 -7.68
C GLU A 14 19.85 24.49 -8.14
N LEU A 15 19.43 24.65 -9.40
CA LEU A 15 18.30 23.88 -9.95
C LEU A 15 18.70 22.45 -10.32
N GLN A 16 19.99 22.17 -10.55
CA GLN A 16 20.46 20.80 -10.75
C GLN A 16 20.34 19.97 -9.47
N GLU A 17 20.59 20.57 -8.30
CA GLU A 17 20.39 19.91 -7.00
C GLU A 17 18.91 19.59 -6.78
N GLU A 18 18.01 20.53 -7.03
CA GLU A 18 16.57 20.32 -6.89
C GLU A 18 16.06 19.20 -7.84
N VAL A 19 16.56 19.14 -9.07
CA VAL A 19 16.21 18.06 -10.02
C VAL A 19 16.72 16.71 -9.55
N LYS A 20 17.92 16.67 -8.94
CA LYS A 20 18.48 15.44 -8.37
C LYS A 20 17.58 14.94 -7.23
N ASP A 21 17.25 15.81 -6.29
CA ASP A 21 16.39 15.48 -5.15
C ASP A 21 15.00 15.00 -5.61
N PHE A 22 14.43 15.66 -6.61
CA PHE A 22 13.15 15.26 -7.17
C PHE A 22 13.22 13.89 -7.88
N THR A 23 14.33 13.60 -8.56
CA THR A 23 14.56 12.30 -9.20
C THR A 23 14.68 11.19 -8.17
N GLU A 24 15.44 11.41 -7.09
CA GLU A 24 15.57 10.48 -5.97
C GLU A 24 14.20 10.23 -5.29
N PHE A 25 13.43 11.30 -5.07
CA PHE A 25 12.06 11.19 -4.54
C PHE A 25 11.15 10.34 -5.44
N LEU A 26 11.20 10.53 -6.77
CA LEU A 26 10.37 9.75 -7.70
C LEU A 26 10.75 8.27 -7.70
N LEU A 27 12.04 7.95 -7.63
CA LEU A 27 12.53 6.57 -7.53
C LEU A 27 12.02 5.89 -6.25
N GLU A 28 12.10 6.59 -5.13
CA GLU A 28 11.64 6.10 -3.83
C GLU A 28 10.10 5.96 -3.78
N LYS A 29 9.37 6.95 -4.30
CA LYS A 29 7.90 6.92 -4.41
C LYS A 29 7.42 5.74 -5.24
N LYS A 30 8.12 5.40 -6.33
CA LYS A 30 7.80 4.24 -7.16
C LYS A 30 8.02 2.92 -6.40
N LYS A 31 9.08 2.81 -5.60
CA LYS A 31 9.31 1.63 -4.74
C LYS A 31 8.20 1.45 -3.70
N ARG A 32 7.74 2.53 -3.06
CA ARG A 32 6.68 2.49 -2.03
C ARG A 32 5.31 2.10 -2.56
N LYS A 33 5.00 2.41 -3.83
CA LYS A 33 3.72 2.01 -4.46
C LYS A 33 3.54 0.50 -4.65
N ASN A 34 4.59 -0.29 -4.45
CA ASN A 34 4.50 -1.76 -4.49
C ASN A 34 4.03 -2.39 -3.16
N GLY A 35 3.67 -1.58 -2.15
CA GLY A 35 2.98 -2.09 -0.97
C GLY A 35 1.70 -2.82 -1.41
N LYS A 36 1.55 -4.09 -1.03
CA LYS A 36 0.34 -4.88 -1.33
C LYS A 36 -0.88 -4.09 -0.89
N ILE A 37 -1.78 -3.79 -1.83
CA ILE A 37 -3.10 -3.24 -1.53
C ILE A 37 -3.75 -4.20 -0.53
N LEU A 38 -4.23 -3.69 0.61
CA LEU A 38 -4.95 -4.49 1.58
C LEU A 38 -6.21 -5.03 0.89
N ARG A 39 -6.20 -6.32 0.56
CA ARG A 39 -7.24 -6.92 -0.29
C ARG A 39 -8.62 -6.94 0.38
N GLN A 40 -8.67 -6.86 1.72
CA GLN A 40 -9.89 -6.93 2.52
C GLN A 40 -10.78 -8.13 2.14
N ASP A 41 -10.18 -9.20 1.62
CA ASP A 41 -10.85 -10.44 1.22
C ASP A 41 -11.44 -11.22 2.41
N TRP A 42 -10.99 -10.89 3.63
CA TRP A 42 -11.61 -11.33 4.87
C TRP A 42 -12.93 -10.61 5.20
N ALA A 43 -13.14 -9.38 4.71
CA ALA A 43 -14.35 -8.61 4.99
C ALA A 43 -15.53 -9.27 4.29
N GLY A 44 -16.53 -9.72 5.06
CA GLY A 44 -17.69 -10.43 4.53
C GLY A 44 -17.49 -11.93 4.29
N ALA A 45 -16.31 -12.50 4.59
CA ALA A 45 -16.04 -13.93 4.38
C ALA A 45 -17.01 -14.87 5.15
N LEU A 46 -17.64 -14.36 6.21
CA LEU A 46 -18.61 -15.10 7.03
C LEU A 46 -20.09 -14.83 6.67
N GLU A 47 -20.38 -14.05 5.63
CA GLU A 47 -21.76 -13.69 5.28
C GLU A 47 -22.65 -14.91 5.01
N LYS A 48 -22.11 -15.93 4.33
CA LYS A 48 -22.78 -17.21 4.05
C LYS A 48 -23.17 -18.02 5.29
N TYR A 49 -22.71 -17.61 6.46
CA TYR A 49 -23.01 -18.27 7.74
C TYR A 49 -23.97 -17.46 8.61
N ARG A 50 -24.44 -16.29 8.14
CA ARG A 50 -25.34 -15.41 8.88
C ARG A 50 -26.61 -16.13 9.36
N ASP A 51 -27.17 -17.01 8.52
CA ASP A 51 -28.38 -17.77 8.84
C ASP A 51 -28.09 -19.07 9.62
N LYS A 52 -26.82 -19.43 9.76
CA LYS A 52 -26.36 -20.68 10.41
C LYS A 52 -25.85 -20.46 11.81
N TYR A 53 -25.33 -19.28 12.11
CA TYR A 53 -24.78 -18.95 13.41
C TYR A 53 -25.18 -17.54 13.82
N THR A 54 -25.63 -17.43 15.06
CA THR A 54 -25.79 -16.16 15.75
C THR A 54 -24.43 -15.62 16.18
N SER A 55 -24.35 -14.32 16.43
CA SER A 55 -23.13 -13.67 16.94
C SER A 55 -22.63 -14.29 18.24
N LEU A 56 -23.55 -14.75 19.10
CA LEU A 56 -23.23 -15.39 20.39
C LEU A 56 -22.58 -16.78 20.20
N GLU A 57 -23.04 -17.57 19.24
CA GLU A 57 -22.46 -18.89 18.95
C GLU A 57 -21.06 -18.77 18.34
N LEU A 58 -20.85 -17.78 17.47
CA LEU A 58 -19.51 -17.48 16.94
C LEU A 58 -18.56 -17.04 18.05
N GLN A 59 -19.04 -16.23 19.00
CA GLN A 59 -18.25 -15.83 20.15
C GLN A 59 -17.86 -17.02 21.04
N LYS A 60 -18.80 -17.91 21.35
CA LYS A 60 -18.53 -19.13 22.14
C LYS A 60 -17.50 -20.02 21.45
N LYS A 61 -17.67 -20.29 20.15
CA LYS A 61 -16.68 -21.06 19.36
C LYS A 61 -15.31 -20.38 19.33
N ALA A 62 -15.27 -19.05 19.26
CA ALA A 62 -14.02 -18.31 19.27
C ALA A 62 -13.28 -18.34 20.61
N LEU A 63 -13.99 -18.53 21.74
CA LEU A 63 -13.41 -18.77 23.06
C LEU A 63 -12.89 -20.21 23.16
N GLU A 64 -13.71 -21.19 22.76
CA GLU A 64 -13.32 -22.61 22.70
C GLU A 64 -12.04 -22.83 21.86
N TRP A 65 -11.93 -22.16 20.70
CA TRP A 65 -10.75 -22.26 19.83
C TRP A 65 -9.50 -21.57 20.39
N ARG A 66 -9.65 -20.59 21.28
CA ARG A 66 -8.52 -19.97 21.97
C ARG A 66 -8.02 -20.79 23.14
N GLY A 67 -8.76 -21.83 23.55
CA GLY A 67 -8.40 -22.71 24.66
C GLY A 67 -8.55 -22.06 26.03
N ASP A 68 -9.36 -21.00 26.13
CA ASP A 68 -9.79 -20.43 27.42
C ASP A 68 -10.88 -21.30 28.07
#